data_AF-A0A958IL30-F1
#
_entry.id   AF-A0A958IL30-F1
#
_cell.length_a   1.000
_cell.length_b   1.000
_cell.length_c   1.000
_cell.angle_alpha   90.00
_cell.angle_beta   90.00
_cell.angle_gamma   90.00
#
_symmetry.space_group_name_H-M   'P 1'
#
loop_
_entity.id
_entity.type
_entity.pdbx_description
1 polymer ?
#
loop_
_entity_poly.entity_id
_entity_poly.type
_entity_poly.pdbx_seq_one_letter_code
_entity_poly.pdbx_strand_id
1 'polypeptide(L)'
;MEQNHLTVGSISREMLKNFTRKHRSNGRQYWDLRDDIDWQHRIVLTANNNRILSAEVYSNIFRLLMEIYIAENIDQALEFLQNIEPYDTVSHLTGWLDASPENLKYLNLSLDDDFSNNGMTLLAKAHQMYLLDLGQNLVHAIDNYIQGKLEYAAVEN
;
A
#
# COMPACT_ATOMS: atom_id res chain seq x y z
N MET A 1 -5.78 12.78 -30.81
CA MET A 1 -5.23 11.58 -30.18
C MET A 1 -4.85 12.00 -28.78
N GLU A 2 -5.64 11.63 -27.77
CA GLU A 2 -5.30 11.91 -26.37
C GLU A 2 -3.99 11.18 -26.06
N GLN A 3 -2.94 11.95 -25.75
CA GLN A 3 -1.80 11.38 -25.04
C GLN A 3 -2.35 10.91 -23.69
N ASN A 4 -2.47 9.60 -23.51
CA ASN A 4 -2.73 9.03 -22.18
C ASN A 4 -1.53 9.38 -21.30
N HIS A 5 -1.59 10.52 -20.63
CA HIS A 5 -0.60 10.89 -19.63
C HIS A 5 -0.65 9.83 -18.51
N LEU A 6 0.46 9.12 -18.33
CA LEU A 6 0.62 8.19 -17.21
C LEU A 6 0.66 9.01 -15.93
N THR A 7 -0.33 8.81 -15.07
CA THR A 7 -0.44 9.43 -13.75
C THR A 7 -0.40 8.38 -12.66
N VAL A 8 -0.16 8.79 -11.42
CA VAL A 8 -0.21 7.90 -10.24
C VAL A 8 -1.56 7.19 -10.17
N GLY A 9 -2.65 7.92 -10.38
CA GLY A 9 -4.01 7.38 -10.41
C GLY A 9 -4.25 6.45 -11.60
N SER A 10 -3.70 6.71 -12.79
CA SER A 10 -3.86 5.78 -13.92
C SER A 10 -3.18 4.44 -13.67
N ILE A 11 -1.97 4.45 -13.10
CA ILE A 11 -1.27 3.22 -12.71
C ILE A 11 -2.03 2.51 -11.58
N SER A 12 -2.52 3.26 -10.59
CA SER A 12 -3.28 2.68 -9.48
C SER A 12 -4.55 1.96 -9.96
N ARG A 13 -5.26 2.57 -10.92
CA ARG A 13 -6.42 1.96 -11.59
C ARG A 13 -6.05 0.68 -12.34
N GLU A 14 -4.90 0.66 -13.00
CA GLU A 14 -4.44 -0.53 -13.72
C GLU A 14 -4.06 -1.66 -12.76
N MET A 15 -3.38 -1.33 -11.66
CA MET A 15 -3.06 -2.28 -10.59
C MET A 15 -4.31 -2.91 -9.99
N LEU A 16 -5.29 -2.08 -9.60
CA LEU A 16 -6.53 -2.54 -8.96
C LEU A 16 -7.32 -3.56 -9.80
N LYS A 17 -7.29 -3.45 -11.14
CA LYS A 17 -7.96 -4.41 -12.04
C LYS A 17 -7.43 -5.84 -11.93
N ASN A 18 -6.23 -6.02 -11.38
CA ASN A 18 -5.56 -7.31 -11.27
C ASN A 18 -5.58 -7.87 -9.84
N PHE A 19 -6.25 -7.19 -8.91
CA PHE A 19 -6.52 -7.74 -7.60
C PHE A 19 -7.77 -8.62 -7.60
N THR A 20 -7.70 -9.72 -6.86
CA THR A 20 -8.80 -10.66 -6.68
C THR A 20 -9.07 -10.84 -5.19
N ARG A 21 -10.36 -10.91 -4.84
CA ARG A 21 -10.78 -11.18 -3.47
C ARG A 21 -10.73 -12.69 -3.24
N LYS A 22 -9.93 -13.13 -2.26
CA LYS A 22 -9.78 -14.53 -1.87
C LYS A 22 -10.28 -14.74 -0.43
N HIS A 23 -10.44 -16.00 -0.04
CA HIS A 23 -10.87 -16.40 1.30
C HIS A 23 -9.83 -17.32 1.94
N ARG A 24 -9.58 -17.14 3.24
CA ARG A 24 -8.79 -18.05 4.06
C ARG A 24 -9.63 -19.23 4.52
N SER A 25 -8.97 -20.27 5.02
CA SER A 25 -9.62 -21.44 5.64
C SER A 25 -10.54 -21.07 6.81
N ASN A 26 -10.26 -19.95 7.50
CA ASN A 26 -11.09 -19.42 8.58
C ASN A 26 -12.22 -18.49 8.09
N GLY A 27 -12.47 -18.41 6.78
CA GLY A 27 -13.52 -17.58 6.18
C GLY A 27 -13.16 -16.09 6.02
N ARG A 28 -12.04 -15.61 6.58
CA ARG A 28 -11.61 -14.22 6.39
C ARG A 28 -11.25 -13.93 4.94
N GLN A 29 -11.68 -12.78 4.47
CA GLN A 29 -11.37 -12.32 3.13
C GLN A 29 -10.06 -11.55 3.10
N TYR A 30 -9.34 -11.65 2.00
CA TYR A 30 -8.14 -10.87 1.71
C TYR A 30 -8.08 -10.53 0.24
N TRP A 31 -7.31 -9.51 -0.11
CA TRP A 31 -7.01 -9.17 -1.49
C TRP A 31 -5.65 -9.72 -1.87
N ASP A 32 -5.57 -10.24 -3.08
CA ASP A 32 -4.35 -10.81 -3.62
C ASP A 32 -4.16 -10.38 -5.07
N LEU A 33 -2.91 -10.16 -5.45
CA LEU A 33 -2.57 -9.74 -6.80
C LEU A 33 -2.39 -10.98 -7.68
N ARG A 34 -2.84 -10.92 -8.94
CA ARG A 34 -2.59 -11.99 -9.90
C ARG A 34 -1.09 -12.25 -10.08
N ASP A 35 -0.71 -13.54 -10.09
CA ASP A 35 0.69 -13.96 -10.14
C ASP A 35 1.40 -13.64 -11.48
N ASP A 36 0.65 -13.44 -12.56
CA ASP A 36 1.20 -13.25 -13.91
C ASP A 36 1.57 -11.80 -14.27
N ILE A 37 1.43 -10.86 -13.34
CA ILE A 37 1.69 -9.43 -13.58
C ILE A 37 2.98 -8.96 -12.89
N ASP A 38 4.13 -9.34 -13.45
CA ASP A 38 5.47 -9.10 -12.86
C ASP A 38 5.73 -7.65 -12.44
N TRP A 39 5.35 -6.68 -13.28
CA TRP A 39 5.67 -5.27 -13.00
C TRP A 39 4.92 -4.74 -11.77
N GLN A 40 3.70 -5.22 -11.52
CA GLN A 40 2.93 -4.85 -10.33
C GLN A 40 3.53 -5.47 -9.07
N HIS A 41 3.96 -6.73 -9.16
CA HIS A 41 4.70 -7.38 -8.06
C HIS A 41 5.98 -6.63 -7.72
N ARG A 42 6.71 -6.11 -8.72
CA ARG A 42 7.90 -5.27 -8.46
C ARG A 42 7.57 -3.97 -7.75
N ILE A 43 6.48 -3.29 -8.12
CA ILE A 43 6.01 -2.09 -7.40
C ILE A 43 5.67 -2.44 -5.95
N VAL A 44 4.89 -3.50 -5.73
CA VAL A 44 4.50 -3.94 -4.38
C VAL A 44 5.71 -4.34 -3.54
N LEU A 45 6.64 -5.10 -4.12
CA LEU A 45 7.88 -5.50 -3.47
C LEU A 45 8.73 -4.29 -3.10
N THR A 46 8.85 -3.31 -4.00
CA THR A 46 9.58 -2.06 -3.76
C THR A 46 8.93 -1.24 -2.65
N ALA A 47 7.60 -1.08 -2.70
CA ALA A 47 6.81 -0.38 -1.69
C ALA A 47 6.98 -1.03 -0.30
N ASN A 48 7.07 -2.36 -0.26
CA ASN A 48 7.32 -3.14 0.95
C ASN A 48 8.82 -3.34 1.26
N ASN A 49 9.69 -2.44 0.79
CA ASN A 49 11.13 -2.45 1.08
C ASN A 49 11.85 -3.78 0.74
N ASN A 50 11.44 -4.43 -0.34
CA ASN A 50 11.94 -5.73 -0.82
C ASN A 50 11.82 -6.87 0.20
N ARG A 51 10.83 -6.79 1.08
CA ARG A 51 10.53 -7.83 2.09
C ARG A 51 9.56 -8.86 1.54
N ILE A 52 9.50 -10.01 2.21
CA ILE A 52 8.56 -11.09 1.91
C ILE A 52 7.13 -10.54 1.89
N LEU A 53 6.42 -10.82 0.80
CA LEU A 53 5.03 -10.39 0.61
C LEU A 53 4.09 -11.38 1.29
N SER A 54 3.09 -10.83 1.97
CA SER A 54 2.00 -11.59 2.59
C SER A 54 0.65 -11.09 2.08
N ALA A 55 -0.40 -11.88 2.29
CA ALA A 55 -1.76 -11.48 1.95
C ALA A 55 -2.21 -10.20 2.68
N GLU A 56 -1.70 -9.93 3.88
CA GLU A 56 -1.90 -8.69 4.62
C GLU A 56 -1.21 -7.50 3.94
N VAL A 57 -0.01 -7.69 3.37
CA VAL A 57 0.65 -6.64 2.57
C VAL A 57 -0.18 -6.32 1.34
N TYR A 58 -0.59 -7.32 0.56
CA TYR A 58 -1.44 -7.12 -0.62
C TYR A 58 -2.77 -6.45 -0.28
N SER A 59 -3.39 -6.81 0.84
CA SER A 59 -4.64 -6.19 1.30
C SER A 59 -4.46 -4.72 1.67
N ASN A 60 -3.32 -4.35 2.27
CA ASN A 60 -3.00 -2.95 2.56
C ASN A 60 -2.63 -2.17 1.30
N ILE A 61 -1.88 -2.76 0.37
CA ILE A 61 -1.62 -2.16 -0.95
C ILE A 61 -2.92 -1.88 -1.68
N PHE A 62 -3.84 -2.86 -1.74
CA PHE A 62 -5.14 -2.66 -2.37
C PHE A 62 -5.87 -1.45 -1.79
N ARG A 63 -5.88 -1.32 -0.45
CA ARG A 63 -6.48 -0.19 0.24
C ARG A 63 -5.81 1.13 -0.13
N LEU A 64 -4.47 1.19 -0.10
CA LEU A 64 -3.73 2.40 -0.44
C LEU A 64 -3.94 2.82 -1.90
N LEU A 65 -3.99 1.87 -2.83
CA LEU A 65 -4.31 2.13 -4.24
C LEU A 65 -5.70 2.73 -4.44
N MET A 66 -6.67 2.36 -3.59
CA MET A 66 -8.01 2.95 -3.60
C MET A 66 -7.98 4.41 -3.14
N GLU A 67 -7.16 4.76 -2.14
CA GLU A 67 -7.02 6.15 -1.68
C GLU A 67 -6.42 7.05 -2.76
N ILE A 68 -5.39 6.57 -3.46
CA ILE A 68 -4.69 7.34 -4.49
C ILE A 68 -5.30 7.19 -5.89
N TYR A 69 -6.49 6.58 -6.00
CA TYR A 69 -7.13 6.18 -7.25
C TYR A 69 -7.30 7.33 -8.25
N ILE A 70 -7.61 8.53 -7.78
CA ILE A 70 -7.85 9.72 -8.60
C ILE A 70 -6.64 10.66 -8.69
N ALA A 71 -5.50 10.33 -8.07
CA ALA A 71 -4.36 11.23 -8.02
C ALA A 71 -3.74 11.46 -9.40
N GLU A 72 -3.46 12.72 -9.74
CA GLU A 72 -2.85 13.12 -11.00
C GLU A 72 -1.32 13.15 -10.92
N ASN A 73 -0.78 13.37 -9.72
CA ASN A 73 0.66 13.49 -9.46
C ASN A 73 1.00 12.97 -8.04
N ILE A 74 2.30 12.95 -7.73
CA ILE A 74 2.83 12.47 -6.44
C ILE A 74 2.30 13.31 -5.28
N ASP A 75 2.35 14.64 -5.38
CA ASP A 75 1.98 15.54 -4.28
C ASP A 75 0.52 15.31 -3.86
N GLN A 76 -0.38 15.19 -4.85
CA GLN A 76 -1.79 14.90 -4.60
C GLN A 76 -1.99 13.50 -4.01
N ALA A 77 -1.26 12.49 -4.49
CA ALA A 77 -1.34 11.14 -3.92
C ALA A 77 -0.89 11.11 -2.45
N LEU A 78 0.19 11.83 -2.12
CA LEU A 78 0.68 11.96 -0.76
C LEU A 78 -0.30 12.70 0.14
N GLU A 79 -0.97 13.75 -0.37
CA GLU A 79 -2.04 14.46 0.36
C GLU A 79 -3.21 13.53 0.70
N PHE A 80 -3.67 12.72 -0.26
CA PHE A 80 -4.76 11.76 0.00
C PHE A 80 -4.40 10.76 1.10
N LEU A 81 -3.15 10.28 1.10
CA LEU A 81 -2.68 9.34 2.11
C LEU A 81 -2.64 9.93 3.53
N GLN A 82 -2.54 11.25 3.71
CA GLN A 82 -2.50 11.86 5.06
C GLN A 82 -3.77 11.57 5.87
N ASN A 83 -4.89 11.32 5.20
CA ASN A 83 -6.18 11.03 5.83
C ASN A 83 -6.46 9.52 5.93
N ILE A 84 -5.48 8.65 5.64
CA ILE A 84 -5.69 7.21 5.70
C ILE A 84 -6.02 6.78 7.13
N GLU A 85 -7.16 6.13 7.28
CA GLU A 85 -7.58 5.57 8.56
C GLU A 85 -6.89 4.23 8.81
N PRO A 86 -6.59 3.86 10.07
CA PRO A 86 -6.14 2.50 10.37
C PRO A 86 -7.29 1.50 10.23
N TYR A 87 -7.07 0.24 10.64
CA TYR A 87 -8.18 -0.67 10.86
C TYR A 87 -8.91 -0.29 12.15
N ASP A 88 -10.22 -0.53 12.16
CA ASP A 88 -11.15 -0.15 13.22
C ASP A 88 -11.50 -1.31 14.18
N THR A 89 -11.14 -2.55 13.83
CA THR A 89 -11.38 -3.72 14.67
C THR A 89 -10.10 -4.30 15.24
N VAL A 90 -10.16 -4.73 16.51
CA VAL A 90 -9.05 -5.42 17.19
C VAL A 90 -8.59 -6.65 16.41
N SER A 91 -9.51 -7.40 15.82
CA SER A 91 -9.19 -8.60 15.03
C SER A 91 -8.36 -8.30 13.77
N HIS A 92 -8.59 -7.16 13.12
CA HIS A 92 -7.80 -6.75 11.96
C HIS A 92 -6.44 -6.16 12.39
N LEU A 93 -6.42 -5.36 13.46
CA LEU A 93 -5.19 -4.78 13.99
C LEU A 93 -4.21 -5.84 14.51
N THR A 94 -4.71 -6.79 15.29
CA THR A 94 -3.90 -7.93 15.78
C THR A 94 -3.47 -8.84 14.63
N GLY A 95 -4.36 -9.11 13.68
CA GLY A 95 -4.02 -9.87 12.47
C GLY A 95 -2.91 -9.20 11.64
N TRP A 96 -2.93 -7.87 11.51
CA TRP A 96 -1.84 -7.12 10.89
C TRP A 96 -0.55 -7.25 11.71
N LEU A 97 -0.61 -7.05 13.03
CA LEU A 97 0.58 -7.11 13.88
C LEU A 97 1.27 -8.49 13.79
N ASP A 98 0.48 -9.56 13.80
CA ASP A 98 0.96 -10.95 13.73
C ASP A 98 1.48 -11.33 12.34
N ALA A 99 1.12 -10.60 11.29
CA ALA A 99 1.48 -10.92 9.92
C ALA A 99 2.98 -10.73 9.62
N SER A 100 3.69 -9.93 10.41
CA SER A 100 5.13 -9.74 10.27
C SER A 100 5.77 -9.19 11.56
N PRO A 101 6.90 -9.75 12.02
CA PRO A 101 7.65 -9.19 13.15
C PRO A 101 8.05 -7.73 12.95
N GLU A 102 8.23 -7.32 11.70
CA GLU A 102 8.57 -5.95 11.34
C GLU A 102 7.50 -4.93 11.75
N ASN A 103 6.24 -5.36 11.91
CA ASN A 103 5.15 -4.48 12.31
C ASN A 103 5.30 -4.01 13.76
N LEU A 104 6.03 -4.76 14.59
CA LEU A 104 6.38 -4.37 15.97
C LEU A 104 7.15 -3.05 16.02
N LYS A 105 7.90 -2.70 14.96
CA LYS A 105 8.60 -1.41 14.92
C LYS A 105 7.64 -0.22 15.02
N TYR A 106 6.48 -0.29 14.37
CA TYR A 106 5.48 0.78 14.41
C TYR A 106 4.74 0.82 15.75
N LEU A 107 4.62 -0.32 16.42
CA LEU A 107 4.10 -0.38 17.77
C LEU A 107 5.06 0.29 18.77
N ASN A 108 6.36 0.08 18.62
CA ASN A 108 7.36 0.78 19.44
C ASN A 108 7.33 2.29 19.18
N LEU A 109 7.26 2.70 17.91
CA LEU A 109 7.15 4.13 17.56
C LEU A 109 5.87 4.77 18.12
N SER A 110 4.75 4.06 18.12
CA SER A 110 3.51 4.59 18.67
C SER A 110 3.55 4.73 20.19
N LEU A 111 4.26 3.82 20.89
CA LEU A 111 4.52 3.90 22.33
C LEU A 111 5.42 5.08 22.71
N ASP A 112 6.42 5.37 21.90
CA ASP A 112 7.34 6.48 22.12
C ASP A 112 6.67 7.85 21.91
N ASP A 113 5.72 7.95 20.98
CA ASP A 113 5.04 9.20 20.64
C ASP A 113 3.87 9.53 21.59
N ASP A 114 3.15 8.53 22.09
CA ASP A 114 2.12 8.71 23.12
C ASP A 114 1.91 7.44 23.93
N PHE A 115 2.12 7.52 25.25
CA PHE A 115 1.88 6.42 26.16
C PHE A 115 0.37 6.29 26.43
N SER A 116 -0.36 5.82 25.42
CA SER A 116 -1.80 5.57 25.54
C SER A 116 -2.07 4.41 26.50
N ASN A 117 -2.92 4.63 27.50
CA ASN A 117 -3.40 3.57 28.39
C ASN A 117 -4.37 2.58 27.68
N ASN A 118 -4.67 2.80 26.39
CA ASN A 118 -5.57 1.96 25.61
C ASN A 118 -4.81 1.24 24.48
N GLY A 119 -4.65 -0.09 24.63
CA GLY A 119 -3.97 -0.93 23.64
C GLY A 119 -4.61 -0.90 22.24
N MET A 120 -5.92 -0.71 22.12
CA MET A 120 -6.57 -0.58 20.81
C MET A 120 -6.17 0.73 20.12
N THR A 121 -6.17 1.85 20.85
CA THR A 121 -5.74 3.16 20.33
C THR A 121 -4.28 3.10 19.90
N LEU A 122 -3.43 2.46 20.71
CA LEU A 122 -2.02 2.27 20.40
C LEU A 122 -1.79 1.45 19.13
N LEU A 123 -2.52 0.34 18.97
CA LEU A 123 -2.46 -0.51 17.77
C LEU A 123 -2.98 0.22 16.54
N ALA A 124 -4.08 0.97 16.66
CA ALA A 124 -4.63 1.77 15.57
C ALA A 124 -3.62 2.83 15.11
N LYS A 125 -2.98 3.54 16.05
CA LYS A 125 -1.91 4.51 15.74
C LYS A 125 -0.72 3.85 15.04
N ALA A 126 -0.23 2.73 15.56
CA ALA A 126 0.85 1.97 14.94
C ALA A 126 0.51 1.54 13.50
N HIS A 127 -0.71 1.04 13.29
CA HIS A 127 -1.18 0.64 11.97
C HIS A 127 -1.30 1.84 11.01
N GLN A 128 -1.75 2.99 11.49
CA GLN A 128 -1.81 4.21 10.68
C GLN A 128 -0.41 4.65 10.23
N MET A 129 0.58 4.63 11.14
CA MET A 129 1.97 4.94 10.80
C MET A 129 2.53 3.97 9.74
N TYR A 130 2.20 2.68 9.86
CA TYR A 130 2.54 1.69 8.84
C TYR A 130 1.90 1.98 7.49
N LEU A 131 0.60 2.32 7.46
CA LEU A 131 -0.09 2.65 6.22
C LEU A 131 0.50 3.88 5.53
N LEU A 132 0.88 4.90 6.31
CA LEU A 132 1.52 6.11 5.79
C LEU A 132 2.88 5.79 5.17
N ASP A 133 3.74 5.04 5.86
CA ASP A 133 5.05 4.63 5.36
C ASP A 133 4.92 3.75 4.10
N LEU A 134 4.07 2.72 4.16
CA LEU A 134 3.81 1.86 3.00
C LEU A 134 3.22 2.65 1.83
N GLY A 135 2.30 3.59 2.10
CA GLY A 135 1.67 4.43 1.10
C GLY A 135 2.66 5.37 0.41
N GLN A 136 3.53 6.03 1.16
CA GLN A 136 4.61 6.87 0.61
C GLN A 136 5.52 6.05 -0.31
N ASN A 137 5.98 4.89 0.17
CA ASN A 137 6.83 4.00 -0.61
C ASN A 137 6.11 3.48 -1.87
N LEU A 138 4.81 3.22 -1.80
CA LEU A 138 3.99 2.82 -2.95
C LEU A 138 3.90 3.94 -4.00
N VAL A 139 3.62 5.18 -3.60
CA VAL A 139 3.55 6.31 -4.52
C VAL A 139 4.89 6.52 -5.22
N HIS A 140 6.00 6.47 -4.49
CA HIS A 140 7.34 6.56 -5.09
C HIS A 140 7.66 5.39 -6.02
N ALA A 141 7.27 4.16 -5.67
CA ALA A 141 7.45 3.00 -6.53
C ALA A 141 6.65 3.12 -7.85
N ILE A 142 5.42 3.67 -7.78
CA ILE A 142 4.60 3.97 -8.96
C ILE A 142 5.26 5.06 -9.82
N ASP A 143 5.75 6.14 -9.21
CA ASP A 143 6.41 7.21 -9.96
C ASP A 143 7.67 6.70 -10.69
N ASN A 144 8.54 5.95 -10.00
CA ASN A 144 9.71 5.33 -10.62
C ASN A 144 9.34 4.46 -11.83
N TYR A 145 8.22 3.73 -11.75
CA TYR A 145 7.71 2.96 -12.87
C TYR A 145 7.25 3.85 -14.04
N ILE A 146 6.55 4.95 -13.75
CA ILE A 146 6.11 5.94 -14.76
C ILE A 146 7.32 6.56 -15.45
N GLN A 147 8.31 7.04 -14.70
CA GLN A 147 9.52 7.65 -15.25
C GLN A 147 10.27 6.65 -16.15
N GLY A 148 10.45 5.41 -15.67
CA GLY A 148 11.07 4.36 -16.48
C GLY A 148 10.34 4.12 -17.80
N LYS A 149 9.00 4.08 -17.80
CA LYS A 149 8.20 3.94 -19.04
C LYS A 149 8.39 5.10 -20.00
N LEU A 150 8.48 6.33 -19.50
CA LEU A 150 8.70 7.52 -20.32
C LEU A 150 10.10 7.53 -20.95
N GLU A 151 11.13 7.13 -20.18
CA GLU A 151 12.49 7.00 -20.68
C GLU A 151 12.60 5.96 -21.80
N TYR A 152 12.02 4.77 -21.64
CA TYR A 152 12.00 3.76 -22.72
C TYR A 152 11.30 4.27 -23.98
N ALA A 153 10.16 4.95 -23.84
CA ALA A 153 9.44 5.50 -24.98
C ALA A 153 10.22 6.63 -25.70
N ALA A 154 11.08 7.36 -24.99
CA ALA A 154 11.92 8.39 -25.58
C ALA A 154 13.13 7.83 -26.35
N VAL A 155 13.58 6.62 -26.03
CA VAL A 155 14.70 5.94 -26.74
C VAL A 155 14.22 5.26 -28.02
N GLU A 156 12.94 4.89 -28.11
CA GLU A 156 12.35 4.22 -29.28
C GLU A 156 11.88 5.16 -30.40
N ASN A 157 11.87 6.48 -30.15
CA ASN A 157 11.47 7.52 -31.12
C ASN A 157 12.68 8.32 -31.63
#